data_AF-A0A522N1A7-F1
#
_entry.id   AF-A0A522N1A7-F1
#
_cell.length_a   1.000
_cell.length_b   1.000
_cell.length_c   1.000
_cell.angle_alpha   90.00
_cell.angle_beta   90.00
_cell.angle_gamma   90.00
#
_symmetry.space_group_name_H-M   'P 1'
#
loop_
_entity.id
_entity.type
_entity.pdbx_description
1 polymer ?
#
loop_
_entity_poly.entity_id
_entity_poly.type
_entity_poly.pdbx_seq_one_letter_code
_entity_poly.pdbx_strand_id
1 'polypeptide(L)'
;MTMVRFRLIGSRYDADAVIAGLHGISGIEHVEEIDDLSPRMRDDSSSSESVSDSEGQVYCIEVEAPTDQIADTARGCAEVMANERDAGIEFVDEF
;
A
#
# COMPACT_ATOMS: atom_id res chain seq x y z
N MET A 1 -7.29 -15.13 12.25
CA MET A 1 -7.18 -14.09 11.22
C MET A 1 -5.99 -13.23 11.57
N THR A 2 -5.14 -13.00 10.59
CA THR A 2 -3.95 -12.17 10.67
C THR A 2 -4.09 -11.10 9.59
N MET A 3 -3.61 -9.89 9.89
CA MET A 3 -3.79 -8.72 9.04
C MET A 3 -2.42 -8.20 8.64
N VAL A 4 -2.24 -7.95 7.35
CA VAL A 4 -1.06 -7.29 6.80
C VAL A 4 -1.47 -5.92 6.30
N ARG A 5 -0.81 -4.89 6.81
CA ARG A 5 -1.05 -3.50 6.41
C ARG A 5 0.23 -2.91 5.85
N PHE A 6 0.11 -2.22 4.73
CA PHE A 6 1.23 -1.52 4.13
C PHE A 6 0.80 -0.30 3.32
N ARG A 7 1.72 0.62 3.17
CA ARG A 7 1.61 1.83 2.37
C ARG A 7 2.42 1.64 1.10
N LEU A 8 1.77 1.78 -0.05
CA LEU A 8 2.41 1.77 -1.36
C LEU A 8 2.58 3.22 -1.85
N ILE A 9 3.79 3.60 -2.22
CA ILE A 9 4.14 4.93 -2.71
C ILE A 9 4.42 4.80 -4.21
N GLY A 10 3.52 5.29 -5.04
CA GLY A 10 3.62 5.12 -6.49
C GLY A 10 2.45 5.73 -7.25
N SER A 11 2.13 5.16 -8.41
CA SER A 11 0.94 5.52 -9.17
C SER A 11 -0.27 4.66 -8.78
N ARG A 12 -1.48 5.14 -9.09
CA ARG A 12 -2.71 4.34 -8.93
C ARG A 12 -2.62 3.02 -9.67
N TYR A 13 -1.95 3.02 -10.82
CA TYR A 13 -1.72 1.81 -11.62
C TYR A 13 -0.90 0.77 -10.86
N ASP A 14 0.12 1.18 -10.10
CA ASP A 14 0.95 0.28 -9.32
C ASP A 14 0.17 -0.30 -8.14
N ALA A 15 -0.61 0.55 -7.46
CA ALA A 15 -1.51 0.12 -6.38
C ALA A 15 -2.52 -0.91 -6.86
N ASP A 16 -3.23 -0.62 -7.94
CA ASP A 16 -4.23 -1.51 -8.53
C ASP A 16 -3.60 -2.85 -8.93
N ALA A 17 -2.39 -2.81 -9.51
CA ALA A 17 -1.66 -4.01 -9.89
C ALA A 17 -1.20 -4.85 -8.68
N VAL A 18 -0.75 -4.22 -7.60
CA VAL A 18 -0.38 -4.92 -6.35
C VAL A 18 -1.64 -5.54 -5.73
N ILE A 19 -2.74 -4.80 -5.62
CA ILE A 19 -4.01 -5.28 -5.07
C ILE A 19 -4.53 -6.47 -5.88
N ALA A 20 -4.53 -6.37 -7.22
CA ALA A 20 -4.94 -7.45 -8.10
C ALA A 20 -4.04 -8.69 -7.97
N GLY A 21 -2.72 -8.48 -7.81
CA GLY A 21 -1.76 -9.57 -7.60
C GLY A 21 -1.97 -10.28 -6.27
N LEU A 22 -2.27 -9.52 -5.20
CA LEU A 22 -2.60 -10.07 -3.88
C LEU A 22 -3.91 -10.85 -3.92
N HIS A 23 -4.96 -10.32 -4.55
CA HIS A 23 -6.21 -11.06 -4.78
C HIS A 23 -6.00 -12.41 -5.50
N GLY A 24 -4.92 -12.54 -6.28
CA GLY A 24 -4.54 -13.79 -6.95
C GLY A 24 -3.89 -14.84 -6.05
N ILE A 25 -3.48 -14.50 -4.83
CA ILE A 25 -2.82 -15.43 -3.91
C ILE A 25 -3.86 -16.37 -3.31
N SER A 26 -3.65 -17.67 -3.56
CA SER A 26 -4.53 -18.71 -3.03
C SER A 26 -4.54 -18.70 -1.50
N GLY A 27 -5.72 -18.48 -0.91
CA GLY A 27 -5.91 -18.53 0.54
C GLY A 27 -5.99 -17.19 1.24
N ILE A 28 -5.85 -16.06 0.53
CA ILE A 28 -6.19 -14.74 1.08
C ILE A 28 -7.72 -14.65 1.21
N GLU A 29 -8.18 -14.12 2.34
CA GLU A 29 -9.62 -13.95 2.62
C GLU A 29 -10.12 -12.62 2.09
N HIS A 30 -9.33 -11.57 2.24
CA HIS A 30 -9.70 -10.22 1.82
C HIS A 30 -8.48 -9.37 1.45
N VAL A 31 -8.65 -8.48 0.45
CA VAL A 31 -7.71 -7.39 0.16
C VAL A 31 -8.53 -6.15 -0.13
N GLU A 32 -8.29 -5.09 0.63
CA GLU A 32 -8.97 -3.81 0.51
C GLU A 32 -7.96 -2.66 0.48
N GLU A 33 -8.21 -1.70 -0.39
CA GLU A 33 -7.56 -0.40 -0.31
C GLU A 33 -8.31 0.42 0.75
N ILE A 34 -7.63 0.75 1.84
CA ILE A 34 -8.15 1.66 2.84
C ILE A 34 -7.91 3.07 2.30
N ASP A 35 -9.00 3.80 2.08
CA ASP A 35 -8.90 5.24 1.84
C ASP A 35 -8.39 5.86 3.14
N ASP A 36 -7.10 6.15 3.19
CA ASP A 36 -6.53 6.89 4.30
C ASP A 36 -7.17 8.27 4.28
N LEU A 37 -8.19 8.41 5.13
CA LEU A 37 -8.85 9.65 5.49
C LEU A 37 -7.88 10.62 6.20
N SER A 38 -6.54 10.53 6.02
CA SER A 38 -5.71 11.72 6.12
C SER A 38 -6.19 12.65 5.02
N PRO A 39 -7.01 13.67 5.37
CA PRO A 39 -7.41 14.63 4.38
C PRO A 39 -6.12 15.20 3.79
N ARG A 40 -6.17 15.55 2.50
CA ARG A 40 -5.42 16.68 1.98
C ARG A 40 -5.55 17.83 2.98
N MET A 41 -4.68 17.93 3.99
CA MET A 41 -4.40 19.19 4.64
C MET A 41 -3.66 19.99 3.58
N ARG A 42 -4.47 20.65 2.75
CA ARG A 42 -4.21 22.02 2.36
C ARG A 42 -3.91 22.77 3.65
N ASP A 43 -2.66 22.73 4.10
CA ASP A 43 -2.18 23.70 5.07
C ASP A 43 -1.98 24.99 4.29
N ASP A 44 -3.06 25.76 4.25
CA ASP A 44 -3.06 27.17 3.92
C ASP A 44 -2.30 27.92 5.02
N SER A 45 -0.97 27.77 5.10
CA SER A 45 -0.02 28.67 5.80
C SER A 45 1.44 28.17 5.80
N SER A 46 2.16 28.29 4.69
CA SER A 46 3.53 28.88 4.69
C SER A 46 4.22 28.77 3.33
N SER A 47 4.63 29.93 2.82
CA SER A 47 5.62 30.04 1.76
C SER A 47 6.98 29.48 2.22
N SER A 48 7.44 28.40 1.60
CA SER A 48 8.86 28.17 1.23
C SER A 48 8.97 26.95 0.33
N GLU A 49 8.96 27.22 -0.97
CA GLU A 49 9.87 26.66 -1.97
C GLU A 49 10.44 25.26 -1.70
N SER A 50 9.79 24.23 -2.26
CA SER A 50 10.42 23.34 -3.24
C SER A 50 9.34 22.51 -3.92
N VAL A 51 9.20 22.73 -5.21
CA VAL A 51 8.51 21.87 -6.16
C VAL A 51 9.05 20.45 -5.97
N SER A 52 8.23 19.50 -5.55
CA SER A 52 8.52 18.08 -5.75
C SER A 52 7.56 17.54 -6.81
N ASP A 53 7.88 17.88 -8.06
CA ASP A 53 7.23 17.39 -9.29
C ASP A 53 7.59 15.91 -9.53
N SER A 54 7.50 15.07 -8.49
CA SER A 54 7.82 13.63 -8.52
C SER A 54 7.13 12.81 -7.41
N GLU A 55 6.17 13.40 -6.68
CA GLU A 55 5.58 12.78 -5.48
C GLU A 55 4.54 11.70 -5.85
N GLY A 56 4.94 10.43 -5.83
CA GLY A 56 4.01 9.29 -5.89
C GLY A 56 2.95 9.39 -4.79
N GLN A 57 1.70 9.08 -5.13
CA GLN A 57 0.62 9.04 -4.14
C GLN A 57 0.81 7.84 -3.22
N VAL A 58 0.41 8.01 -1.96
CA VAL A 58 0.41 6.93 -0.96
C VAL A 58 -0.94 6.22 -1.00
N TYR A 59 -0.91 4.91 -1.11
CA TYR A 59 -2.07 4.02 -1.08
C TYR A 59 -1.94 3.11 0.15
N CYS A 60 -2.95 3.06 0.99
CA CYS A 60 -2.99 2.17 2.14
C CYS A 60 -3.73 0.88 1.75
N ILE A 61 -3.07 -0.27 1.88
CA ILE A 61 -3.66 -1.58 1.54
C ILE A 61 -3.69 -2.45 2.80
N GLU A 62 -4.86 -3.02 3.07
CA GLU A 62 -5.08 -4.03 4.10
C GLU A 62 -5.33 -5.40 3.44
N VAL A 63 -4.67 -6.43 3.96
CA VAL A 63 -4.81 -7.82 3.52
C VAL A 63 -5.19 -8.67 4.73
N GLU A 64 -6.32 -9.38 4.63
CA GLU A 64 -6.75 -10.35 5.63
C GLU A 64 -6.40 -11.77 5.18
N ALA A 65 -5.75 -12.51 6.07
CA ALA A 65 -5.37 -13.89 5.84
C ALA A 65 -5.78 -14.82 7.02
N PRO A 66 -6.01 -16.11 6.74
CA PRO A 66 -6.52 -17.04 7.75
C PRO A 66 -5.41 -17.49 8.71
N THR A 67 -4.15 -17.45 8.28
CA THR A 67 -2.96 -17.88 9.04
C THR A 67 -1.76 -16.99 8.75
N ASP A 68 -0.83 -16.91 9.71
CA ASP A 68 0.41 -16.13 9.61
C ASP A 68 1.26 -16.52 8.40
N GLN A 69 1.24 -17.79 7.99
CA GLN A 69 1.96 -18.25 6.80
C GLN A 69 1.45 -17.60 5.50
N ILE A 70 0.13 -17.43 5.38
CA ILE A 70 -0.48 -16.78 4.21
C ILE A 70 -0.24 -15.27 4.26
N ALA A 71 -0.31 -14.65 5.44
CA ALA A 71 0.07 -13.25 5.62
C ALA A 71 1.54 -12.98 5.25
N ASP A 72 2.47 -13.83 5.68
CA ASP A 72 3.89 -13.70 5.36
C ASP A 72 4.14 -13.85 3.85
N THR A 73 3.40 -14.76 3.21
CA THR A 73 3.39 -14.91 1.74
C THR A 73 2.87 -13.64 1.05
N ALA A 74 1.75 -13.09 1.52
CA ALA A 74 1.18 -11.85 0.98
C ALA A 74 2.16 -10.68 1.14
N ARG A 75 2.84 -10.58 2.29
CA ARG A 75 3.87 -9.58 2.59
C ARG A 75 5.02 -9.67 1.59
N GLY A 76 5.59 -10.86 1.41
CA GLY A 76 6.68 -11.08 0.45
C GLY A 76 6.26 -10.80 -0.99
N CYS A 77 5.06 -11.22 -1.39
CA CYS A 77 4.52 -10.92 -2.71
C CYS A 77 4.32 -9.41 -2.94
N ALA A 78 3.77 -8.69 -1.95
CA ALA A 78 3.60 -7.24 -2.04
C ALA A 78 4.95 -6.53 -2.23
N GLU A 79 5.97 -6.94 -1.48
CA GLU A 79 7.32 -6.38 -1.58
C GLU A 79 7.94 -6.59 -2.97
N VAL A 80 7.86 -7.82 -3.50
CA VAL A 80 8.36 -8.14 -4.84
C VAL A 80 7.61 -7.34 -5.89
N MET A 81 6.28 -7.28 -5.84
CA MET A 81 5.47 -6.57 -6.83
C MET A 81 5.72 -5.05 -6.81
N ALA A 82 5.93 -4.47 -5.65
CA ALA A 82 6.30 -3.06 -5.50
C ALA A 82 7.69 -2.80 -6.08
N ASN A 83 8.67 -3.65 -5.75
CA ASN A 83 10.03 -3.52 -6.24
C ASN A 83 10.13 -3.66 -7.77
N GLU A 84 9.41 -4.60 -8.38
CA GLU A 84 9.35 -4.75 -9.84
C GLU A 84 8.75 -3.54 -10.56
N ARG A 85 7.99 -2.71 -9.84
CA ARG A 85 7.33 -1.51 -10.36
C ARG A 85 8.05 -0.21 -10.02
N ASP A 86 9.20 -0.30 -9.34
CA ASP A 86 9.90 0.87 -8.79
C ASP A 86 9.00 1.68 -7.81
N ALA A 87 8.01 1.02 -7.20
CA ALA A 87 7.12 1.61 -6.20
C ALA A 87 7.70 1.42 -4.79
N GLY A 88 7.56 2.44 -3.95
CA GLY A 88 7.91 2.34 -2.54
C GLY A 88 6.89 1.51 -1.78
N ILE A 89 7.33 0.70 -0.83
CA ILE A 89 6.44 -0.07 0.05
C ILE A 89 6.91 0.05 1.51
N GLU A 90 5.97 0.31 2.42
CA GLU A 90 6.22 0.42 3.85
C GLU A 90 5.19 -0.39 4.63
N PHE A 91 5.62 -1.41 5.38
CA PHE A 91 4.74 -2.21 6.21
C PHE A 91 4.50 -1.56 7.57
N VAL A 92 3.24 -1.49 7.99
CA VAL A 92 2.81 -0.87 9.24
C VAL A 92 1.99 -1.84 10.09
N ASP A 93 1.98 -1.64 11.40
CA ASP A 93 1.13 -2.42 12.33
C ASP A 93 -0.30 -1.80 12.40
N GLU A 94 -0.37 -0.48 12.28
CA GLU A 94 -1.58 0.33 12.23
C GLU A 94 -1.41 1.49 11.23
N PHE A 95 -2.52 1.97 10.65
CA PHE A 95 -2.51 3.09 9.69
C PHE A 95 -2.38 4.43 10.40
#